data_AF-A0A1M6LET7-F1
#
_entry.id   AF-A0A1M6LET7-F1
#
_cell.length_a   1.000
_cell.length_b   1.000
_cell.length_c   1.000
_cell.angle_alpha   90.00
_cell.angle_beta   90.00
_cell.angle_gamma   90.00
#
_symmetry.space_group_name_H-M   'P 1'
#
loop_
_entity.id
_entity.type
_entity.pdbx_description
1 polymer ?
#
loop_
_entity_poly.entity_id
_entity_poly.type
_entity_poly.pdbx_seq_one_letter_code
_entity_poly.pdbx_strand_id
1 'polypeptide(L)'
;MFGKNTETKIAEKQAKQETKDKAAMERFGLNFDNYTSEDIKQRNIASSKEIATSLAGSKLYSFGSLLSGNSNETFALELARAQVEQNFILMRQNEEILRLLKQIAEK
;
A
#
# COMPACT_ATOMS: atom_id res chain seq x y z
N MET A 1 -17.97 32.73 -29.48
CA MET A 1 -17.34 32.33 -28.21
C MET A 1 -17.27 30.80 -28.15
N PHE A 2 -16.16 30.17 -28.53
CA PHE A 2 -16.05 28.68 -28.61
C PHE A 2 -14.68 28.14 -28.14
N GLY A 3 -13.98 28.85 -27.25
CA GLY A 3 -12.63 28.46 -26.78
C GLY A 3 -12.56 27.87 -25.36
N LYS A 4 -13.63 27.95 -24.55
CA LYS A 4 -13.57 27.59 -23.12
C LYS A 4 -13.85 26.11 -22.80
N ASN A 5 -14.13 25.25 -23.77
CA ASN A 5 -14.67 23.90 -23.49
C ASN A 5 -13.62 22.77 -23.41
N THR A 6 -12.44 22.93 -24.00
CA THR A 6 -11.43 21.87 -24.05
C THR A 6 -10.56 21.85 -22.79
N GLU A 7 -10.12 23.02 -22.34
CA GLU A 7 -9.31 23.16 -21.11
C GLU A 7 -10.10 22.74 -19.87
N THR A 8 -11.38 23.13 -19.76
CA THR A 8 -12.25 22.70 -18.66
C THR A 8 -12.47 21.19 -18.64
N LYS A 9 -12.64 20.54 -19.80
CA LYS A 9 -12.76 19.07 -19.89
C LYS A 9 -11.45 18.35 -19.53
N ILE A 10 -10.30 18.91 -19.89
CA ILE A 10 -8.99 18.35 -19.53
C ILE A 10 -8.77 18.49 -18.02
N ALA A 11 -9.07 19.65 -17.44
CA ALA A 11 -8.98 19.89 -15.99
C ALA A 11 -9.93 18.96 -15.20
N GLU A 12 -11.17 18.77 -15.65
CA GLU A 12 -12.11 17.82 -15.02
C GLU A 12 -11.63 16.37 -15.10
N LYS A 13 -11.01 15.97 -16.22
CA LYS A 13 -10.45 14.63 -16.39
C LYS A 13 -9.23 14.41 -15.50
N GLN A 14 -8.35 15.41 -15.39
CA GLN A 14 -7.18 15.39 -14.50
C GLN A 14 -7.62 15.31 -13.03
N ALA A 15 -8.55 16.16 -12.60
CA ALA A 15 -9.07 16.14 -11.23
C ALA A 15 -9.73 14.80 -10.86
N LYS A 16 -10.48 14.19 -11.80
CA LYS A 16 -11.04 12.85 -11.61
C LYS A 16 -9.97 11.78 -11.52
N GLN A 17 -8.88 11.89 -12.28
CA GLN A 17 -7.78 10.95 -12.23
C GLN A 17 -7.00 11.09 -10.92
N GLU A 18 -6.68 12.31 -10.50
CA GLU A 18 -6.04 12.58 -9.21
C GLU A 18 -6.85 12.04 -8.04
N THR A 19 -8.18 12.16 -8.09
CA THR A 19 -9.06 11.59 -7.05
C THR A 19 -8.98 10.06 -7.02
N LYS A 20 -8.94 9.41 -8.18
CA LYS A 20 -8.79 7.95 -8.28
C LYS A 20 -7.41 7.51 -7.81
N ASP A 21 -6.37 8.24 -8.17
CA ASP A 21 -4.99 7.94 -7.79
C ASP A 21 -4.81 8.11 -6.27
N LYS A 22 -5.36 9.18 -5.68
CA LYS A 22 -5.41 9.37 -4.21
C LYS A 22 -6.17 8.24 -3.52
N ALA A 23 -7.33 7.85 -4.05
CA ALA A 23 -8.10 6.74 -3.49
C ALA A 23 -7.35 5.40 -3.61
N ALA A 24 -6.61 5.16 -4.69
CA ALA A 24 -5.77 3.99 -4.85
C ALA A 24 -4.61 4.00 -3.85
N MET A 25 -3.93 5.15 -3.67
CA MET A 25 -2.88 5.30 -2.67
C MET A 25 -3.39 5.12 -1.24
N GLU A 26 -4.58 5.63 -0.93
CA GLU A 26 -5.21 5.46 0.39
C GLU A 26 -5.45 3.98 0.72
N ARG A 27 -5.94 3.20 -0.25
CA ARG A 27 -6.17 1.75 -0.09
C ARG A 27 -4.91 1.00 0.36
N PHE A 28 -3.74 1.43 -0.10
CA PHE A 28 -2.46 0.82 0.26
C PHE A 28 -1.76 1.53 1.43
N GLY A 29 -2.37 2.57 2.00
CA GLY A 29 -1.75 3.32 3.09
C GLY A 29 -0.55 4.15 2.63
N LEU A 30 -0.58 4.68 1.40
CA LEU A 30 0.51 5.45 0.78
C LEU A 30 0.20 6.94 0.57
N ASN A 31 -0.96 7.40 1.05
CA ASN A 31 -1.38 8.80 0.99
C ASN A 31 -0.71 9.64 2.09
N PHE A 32 0.62 9.77 2.02
CA PHE A 32 1.45 10.28 3.11
C PHE A 32 1.10 11.70 3.56
N ASP A 33 0.68 12.56 2.64
CA ASP A 33 0.28 13.95 2.94
C ASP A 33 -0.85 14.02 3.98
N ASN A 34 -1.67 12.98 4.07
CA ASN A 34 -2.80 12.90 4.99
C ASN A 34 -2.51 12.11 6.27
N TYR A 35 -1.28 11.65 6.47
CA TYR A 35 -0.91 10.83 7.63
C TYR A 35 0.04 11.55 8.55
N THR A 36 -0.23 11.45 9.85
CA THR A 36 0.75 11.72 10.88
C THR A 36 1.74 10.56 10.99
N SER A 37 2.87 10.76 11.68
CA SER A 37 3.80 9.65 11.96
C SER A 37 3.14 8.54 12.79
N GLU A 38 2.22 8.88 13.69
CA GLU A 38 1.50 7.86 14.46
C GLU A 38 0.56 7.05 13.56
N ASP A 39 -0.11 7.67 12.59
CA ASP A 39 -0.93 6.94 11.60
C ASP A 39 -0.09 5.95 10.80
N ILE A 40 1.12 6.37 10.37
CA ILE A 40 2.06 5.50 9.66
C ILE A 40 2.46 4.30 10.52
N LYS A 41 2.81 4.54 11.78
CA LYS A 41 3.16 3.49 12.74
C LYS A 41 2.03 2.48 12.96
N GLN A 42 0.81 2.96 13.19
CA GLN A 42 -0.35 2.08 13.37
C GLN A 42 -0.61 1.21 12.13
N ARG A 43 -0.49 1.79 10.94
CA ARG A 43 -0.62 1.05 9.67
C ARG A 43 0.48 0.02 9.48
N ASN A 44 1.72 0.34 9.85
CA ASN A 44 2.83 -0.62 9.83
C ASN A 44 2.58 -1.82 10.76
N ILE A 45 2.05 -1.57 11.96
CA ILE A 45 1.67 -2.63 12.91
C ILE A 45 0.55 -3.51 12.32
N ALA A 46 -0.49 -2.89 11.76
CA ALA A 46 -1.61 -3.61 11.16
C ALA A 46 -1.15 -4.51 9.99
N SER A 47 -0.39 -3.98 9.03
CA SER A 47 0.14 -4.78 7.92
C SER A 47 1.09 -5.88 8.39
N SER A 48 1.92 -5.63 9.40
CA SER A 48 2.81 -6.67 9.96
C SER A 48 2.02 -7.82 10.56
N LYS A 49 0.91 -7.53 11.25
CA LYS A 49 0.00 -8.56 11.77
C LYS A 49 -0.68 -9.33 10.65
N GLU A 50 -1.17 -8.64 9.62
CA GLU A 50 -1.81 -9.27 8.45
C GLU A 50 -0.85 -10.24 7.73
N ILE A 51 0.39 -9.81 7.45
CA ILE A 51 1.43 -10.66 6.88
C ILE A 51 1.68 -11.88 7.77
N ALA A 52 1.84 -11.69 9.08
CA ALA A 52 2.10 -12.79 10.02
C ALA A 52 0.94 -13.80 10.05
N THR A 53 -0.30 -13.31 10.07
CA THR A 53 -1.51 -14.15 10.03
C THR A 53 -1.64 -14.87 8.69
N SER A 54 -1.41 -14.18 7.56
CA SER A 54 -1.46 -14.79 6.23
C SER A 54 -0.40 -15.87 6.05
N LEU A 55 0.83 -15.64 6.53
CA LEU A 55 1.90 -16.63 6.47
C LEU A 55 1.67 -17.83 7.39
N ALA A 56 1.06 -17.62 8.56
CA ALA A 56 0.70 -18.73 9.45
C ALA A 56 -0.46 -19.56 8.86
N GLY A 57 -1.48 -18.88 8.31
CA GLY A 57 -2.61 -19.51 7.62
C GLY A 57 -2.17 -20.26 6.37
N SER A 58 -1.33 -19.65 5.54
CA SER A 58 -0.80 -20.26 4.30
C SER A 58 0.01 -21.52 4.58
N LYS A 59 0.77 -21.56 5.68
CA LYS A 59 1.47 -22.77 6.13
C LYS A 59 0.50 -23.88 6.52
N LEU A 60 -0.61 -23.56 7.19
CA LEU A 60 -1.64 -24.55 7.54
C LEU A 60 -2.41 -25.05 6.31
N TYR A 61 -2.79 -24.15 5.40
CA TYR A 61 -3.46 -24.49 4.14
C TYR A 61 -2.56 -25.27 3.19
N SER A 62 -1.29 -24.88 3.04
CA SER A 62 -0.32 -25.61 2.23
C SER A 62 0.00 -26.98 2.82
N PHE A 63 0.01 -27.15 4.15
CA PHE A 63 0.13 -28.46 4.79
C PHE A 63 -1.10 -29.35 4.52
N GLY A 64 -2.31 -28.83 4.68
CA GLY A 64 -3.54 -29.56 4.35
C GLY A 64 -3.65 -29.88 2.87
N SER A 65 -3.14 -29.01 2.00
CA SER A 65 -3.16 -29.20 0.56
C SER A 65 -1.98 -30.02 0.01
N LEU A 66 -0.89 -30.18 0.77
CA LEU A 66 0.17 -31.17 0.50
C LEU A 66 -0.39 -32.60 0.57
N LEU A 67 -1.43 -32.80 1.38
CA LEU A 67 -2.20 -34.05 1.43
C LEU A 67 -3.19 -34.20 0.26
N SER A 68 -3.53 -33.12 -0.46
CA SER A 68 -4.58 -33.10 -1.50
C SER A 68 -4.12 -32.70 -2.92
N GLY A 69 -2.86 -32.28 -3.10
CA GLY A 69 -2.20 -32.10 -4.42
C GLY A 69 -2.25 -30.71 -5.08
N ASN A 70 -2.92 -29.70 -4.51
CA ASN A 70 -3.10 -28.37 -5.14
C ASN A 70 -2.45 -27.18 -4.39
N SER A 71 -1.40 -27.43 -3.58
CA SER A 71 -0.90 -26.50 -2.55
C SER A 71 0.03 -25.40 -3.04
N ASN A 72 0.76 -25.64 -4.13
CA ASN A 72 1.96 -24.86 -4.44
C ASN A 72 1.64 -23.49 -5.04
N GLU A 73 0.61 -23.38 -5.89
CA GLU A 73 0.21 -22.10 -6.50
C GLU A 73 -0.40 -21.14 -5.48
N THR A 74 -1.24 -21.65 -4.57
CA THR A 74 -1.85 -20.86 -3.50
C THR A 74 -0.80 -20.30 -2.55
N PHE A 75 0.15 -21.13 -2.12
CA PHE A 75 1.25 -20.69 -1.25
C PHE A 75 2.16 -19.65 -1.93
N ALA A 76 2.48 -19.84 -3.21
CA ALA A 76 3.28 -18.88 -3.97
C ALA A 76 2.58 -17.51 -4.11
N LEU A 77 1.26 -17.51 -4.35
CA LEU A 77 0.46 -16.29 -4.42
C LEU A 77 0.40 -15.56 -3.07
N GLU A 78 0.21 -16.28 -1.97
CA GLU A 78 0.21 -15.70 -0.63
C GLU A 78 1.58 -15.13 -0.24
N LEU A 79 2.67 -15.81 -0.62
CA LEU A 79 4.03 -15.30 -0.44
C LEU A 79 4.27 -14.03 -1.25
N ALA A 80 3.85 -14.01 -2.52
CA ALA A 80 3.93 -12.81 -3.36
C ALA A 80 3.11 -11.65 -2.78
N ARG A 81 1.90 -11.91 -2.27
CA ARG A 81 1.10 -10.90 -1.58
C ARG A 81 1.80 -10.36 -0.34
N ALA A 82 2.32 -11.24 0.52
CA ALA A 82 3.08 -10.83 1.71
C ALA A 82 4.30 -9.97 1.36
N GLN A 83 4.99 -10.29 0.26
CA GLN A 83 6.12 -9.48 -0.22
C GLN A 83 5.67 -8.08 -0.68
N VAL A 84 4.54 -7.97 -1.38
CA VAL A 84 3.96 -6.67 -1.76
C VAL A 84 3.57 -5.86 -0.53
N GLU A 85 2.93 -6.47 0.46
CA GLU A 85 2.57 -5.80 1.72
C GLU A 85 3.81 -5.33 2.50
N GLN A 86 4.90 -6.12 2.49
CA GLN A 86 6.18 -5.71 3.05
C GLN A 86 6.75 -4.48 2.32
N ASN A 87 6.64 -4.40 0.99
CA ASN A 87 7.07 -3.22 0.24
C ASN A 87 6.28 -1.97 0.63
N PHE A 88 4.98 -2.08 0.95
CA PHE A 88 4.20 -0.95 1.46
C PHE A 88 4.71 -0.47 2.83
N ILE A 89 5.11 -1.39 3.71
CA ILE A 89 5.74 -1.04 5.00
C ILE A 89 7.05 -0.27 4.76
N LEU A 90 7.91 -0.74 3.85
CA LEU A 90 9.17 -0.07 3.52
C LEU A 90 8.94 1.35 3.00
N MET A 91 7.98 1.54 2.10
CA MET A 91 7.65 2.88 1.58
C MET A 91 7.16 3.81 2.70
N ARG A 92 6.32 3.32 3.62
CA ARG A 92 5.88 4.08 4.80
C ARG A 92 7.04 4.45 5.73
N GLN A 93 7.97 3.53 5.98
CA GLN A 93 9.17 3.81 6.79
C GLN A 93 10.10 4.82 6.12
N ASN A 94 10.29 4.74 4.80
CA ASN A 94 11.07 5.70 4.04
C ASN A 94 10.50 7.12 4.15
N GLU A 95 9.18 7.27 4.14
CA GLU A 95 8.52 8.56 4.38
C GLU A 95 8.82 9.11 5.78
N GLU A 96 8.77 8.28 6.83
CA GLU A 96 9.16 8.71 8.18
C GLU A 96 10.62 9.16 8.24
N ILE A 97 11.53 8.44 7.58
CA ILE A 97 12.94 8.82 7.47
C ILE A 97 13.07 10.18 6.77
N LEU A 98 12.37 10.39 5.65
CA LEU A 98 12.39 11.66 4.93
C LEU A 98 11.91 12.83 5.79
N ARG A 99 10.85 12.64 6.59
CA ARG A 99 10.36 13.67 7.54
C ARG A 99 11.41 14.01 8.58
N LEU A 100 12.05 13.00 9.17
CA LEU A 100 13.10 13.20 10.15
C LEU A 100 14.32 13.92 9.54
N LEU A 101 14.72 13.55 8.33
CA LEU A 101 15.83 14.20 7.62
C LEU A 101 15.52 15.67 7.32
N LYS A 102 14.30 16.01 6.89
CA LYS A 102 13.87 17.41 6.69
C LYS A 102 13.94 18.22 7.99
N GLN A 103 13.45 17.65 9.10
CA GLN A 103 13.53 18.29 10.42
C GLN A 103 14.98 18.52 10.89
N ILE A 104 15.91 17.64 10.51
CA ILE A 104 17.34 17.82 10.81
C ILE A 104 17.96 18.90 9.92
N ALA A 105 17.62 18.93 8.63
CA ALA A 105 18.16 19.89 7.67
C ALA A 105 17.64 21.33 7.86
N GLU A 106 16.45 21.48 8.44
CA GLU A 106 15.83 22.78 8.75
C GLU A 106 16.28 23.36 10.12
N LYS A 107 17.12 22.65 10.87
CA LYS A 107 17.78 23.13 12.09
C LYS A 107 19.12 23.80 11.79
#